data_AF-A0A5C8GBW6-F1
#
_entry.id   AF-A0A5C8GBW6-F1
#
_cell.length_a   1.000
_cell.length_b   1.000
_cell.length_c   1.000
_cell.angle_alpha   90.00
_cell.angle_beta   90.00
_cell.angle_gamma   90.00
#
_symmetry.space_group_name_H-M   'P 1'
#
loop_
_entity.id
_entity.type
_entity.pdbx_description
1 polymer ?
#
loop_
_entity_poly.entity_id
_entity_poly.type
_entity_poly.pdbx_seq_one_letter_code
_entity_poly.pdbx_strand_id
1 'polypeptide(L)'
;MKIIGSRAYVTYRIGEPYKNFLEEGDITSIIDIINEMKISTNYWWGHWNNDKLIASVENGVNGNIAKFILWKYENSFGDRSFEFRYDKEKINLEHIAPQIESDTKPHGYGDYNDEEFTNLIYCLGNLILLSEKHNKSIGNTIFSEKYKTYTYLKQQEEIRNMVSENGTWGKSMIKKRKKKIVDFVMSYYK
;
A
#
# COMPACT_ATOMS: atom_id res chain seq x y z
N MET A 1 13.17 6.14 -0.98
CA MET A 1 11.72 5.93 -1.19
C MET A 1 11.15 7.19 -1.83
N LYS A 2 10.57 7.13 -3.05
CA LYS A 2 10.03 8.33 -3.74
C LYS A 2 8.53 8.14 -3.99
N ILE A 3 7.69 8.86 -3.23
CA ILE A 3 6.23 8.91 -3.44
C ILE A 3 5.91 9.75 -4.66
N ILE A 4 6.69 10.82 -4.88
CA ILE A 4 6.64 11.65 -6.08
C ILE A 4 8.00 11.55 -6.81
N GLY A 5 7.94 11.20 -8.09
CA GLY A 5 9.10 11.03 -8.98
C GLY A 5 9.72 12.33 -9.47
N SER A 6 9.86 13.36 -8.62
CA SER A 6 10.41 14.66 -9.02
C SER A 6 11.83 14.90 -8.49
N ARG A 7 12.48 15.97 -8.97
CA ARG A 7 13.75 16.50 -8.44
C ARG A 7 13.55 17.41 -7.21
N ALA A 8 12.29 17.66 -6.81
CA ALA A 8 11.97 18.42 -5.61
C ALA A 8 12.10 17.50 -4.39
N TYR A 9 13.31 17.27 -3.90
CA TYR A 9 13.54 16.40 -2.75
C TYR A 9 12.96 17.01 -1.47
N VAL A 10 12.17 16.22 -0.72
CA VAL A 10 11.60 16.65 0.58
C VAL A 10 12.70 17.04 1.58
N THR A 11 13.86 16.39 1.52
CA THR A 11 15.02 16.70 2.36
C THR A 11 15.53 18.12 2.20
N TYR A 12 15.35 18.73 1.02
CA TYR A 12 15.69 20.14 0.79
C TYR A 12 14.65 21.11 1.34
N ARG A 13 13.44 20.62 1.65
CA ARG A 13 12.38 21.44 2.26
C ARG A 13 12.50 21.43 3.77
N ILE A 14 12.65 20.23 4.34
CA ILE A 14 12.74 20.07 5.79
C ILE A 14 14.15 20.28 6.34
N GLY A 15 15.17 20.49 5.49
CA GLY A 15 16.57 20.45 5.90
C GLY A 15 16.97 21.51 6.93
N GLU A 16 16.55 22.75 6.75
CA GLU A 16 16.81 23.84 7.72
C GLU A 16 15.92 23.71 8.96
N PRO A 17 14.58 23.53 8.86
CA PRO A 17 13.74 23.21 10.02
C PRO A 17 14.24 22.03 10.85
N TYR A 18 14.80 21.00 10.20
CA TYR A 18 15.37 19.84 10.87
C TYR A 18 16.65 20.16 11.64
N LYS A 19 17.52 21.04 11.12
CA LYS A 19 18.71 21.49 11.87
C LYS A 19 18.31 22.26 13.13
N ASN A 20 17.35 23.18 12.99
CA ASN A 20 16.85 23.96 14.12
C ASN A 20 16.24 23.04 15.19
N PHE A 21 15.47 22.03 14.77
CA PHE A 21 14.96 21.00 15.68
C PHE A 21 16.08 20.25 16.43
N LEU A 22 17.19 19.90 15.77
CA LEU A 22 18.32 19.23 16.43
C LEU A 22 19.05 20.12 17.43
N GLU A 23 19.07 21.43 17.21
CA GLU A 23 19.75 22.42 18.06
C GLU A 23 18.87 22.86 19.24
N GLU A 24 17.59 23.12 18.99
CA GLU A 24 16.67 23.77 19.93
C GLU A 24 15.66 22.80 20.54
N GLY A 25 15.47 21.63 19.93
CA GLY A 25 14.49 20.61 20.36
C GLY A 25 13.04 20.94 19.97
N ASP A 26 12.78 22.07 19.31
CA ASP A 26 11.44 22.48 18.89
C ASP A 26 11.07 21.92 17.51
N ILE A 27 9.99 21.14 17.46
CA ILE A 27 9.48 20.50 16.24
C ILE A 27 8.60 21.43 15.39
N THR A 28 8.17 22.57 15.95
CA THR A 28 7.13 23.44 15.37
C THR A 28 7.44 23.84 13.94
N SER A 29 8.67 24.27 13.66
CA SER A 29 9.10 24.67 12.31
C SER A 29 8.98 23.55 11.26
N ILE A 30 9.18 22.29 11.67
CA ILE A 30 9.01 21.13 10.78
C ILE A 30 7.52 20.89 10.52
N ILE A 31 6.68 21.03 11.53
CA ILE A 31 5.23 20.86 11.39
C ILE A 31 4.66 21.92 10.45
N ASP A 32 5.08 23.18 10.64
CA ASP A 32 4.60 24.31 9.84
C ASP A 32 4.94 24.13 8.36
N ILE A 33 6.19 23.80 8.03
CA ILE A 33 6.59 23.61 6.63
C ILE A 33 5.87 22.42 5.97
N ILE A 34 5.60 21.36 6.74
CA ILE A 34 4.81 20.22 6.25
C ILE A 34 3.37 20.66 5.96
N ASN A 35 2.75 21.43 6.86
CA ASN A 35 1.39 21.92 6.68
C ASN A 35 1.27 22.85 5.47
N GLU A 36 2.25 23.74 5.26
CA GLU A 36 2.30 24.59 4.06
C GLU A 36 2.46 23.76 2.78
N MET A 37 3.35 22.76 2.79
CA MET A 37 3.57 21.89 1.64
C MET A 37 2.31 21.13 1.24
N LYS A 38 1.51 20.66 2.20
CA LYS A 38 0.27 19.90 1.96
C LYS A 38 -0.75 20.67 1.11
N ILE A 39 -0.81 21.99 1.24
CA ILE A 39 -1.79 22.85 0.56
C ILE A 39 -1.20 23.67 -0.59
N SER A 40 0.13 23.69 -0.72
CA SER A 40 0.80 24.52 -1.72
C SER A 40 0.39 24.16 -3.16
N THR A 41 0.01 25.18 -3.93
CA THR A 41 -0.27 25.11 -5.37
C THR A 41 0.90 25.60 -6.23
N ASN A 42 1.96 26.15 -5.61
CA ASN A 42 3.17 26.59 -6.31
C ASN A 42 3.85 25.40 -7.01
N TYR A 43 4.27 25.57 -8.27
CA TYR A 43 4.85 24.49 -9.08
C TYR A 43 6.01 23.74 -8.38
N TRP A 44 6.88 24.45 -7.67
CA TRP A 44 8.07 23.87 -7.03
C TRP A 44 7.80 23.23 -5.65
N TRP A 45 6.77 23.69 -4.95
CA TRP A 45 6.39 23.25 -3.60
C TRP A 45 5.23 22.24 -3.61
N GLY A 46 4.31 22.38 -4.55
CA GLY A 46 3.14 21.53 -4.77
C GLY A 46 3.46 20.13 -5.30
N HIS A 47 4.74 19.76 -5.40
CA HIS A 47 5.13 18.37 -5.64
C HIS A 47 4.81 17.45 -4.45
N TRP A 48 4.61 17.97 -3.25
CA TRP A 48 4.34 17.20 -2.02
C TRP A 48 2.98 17.52 -1.38
N ASN A 49 2.07 18.09 -2.18
CA ASN A 49 0.76 18.48 -1.69
C ASN A 49 -0.22 17.29 -1.68
N ASN A 50 -1.40 17.54 -1.12
CA ASN A 50 -2.46 16.54 -1.01
C ASN A 50 -2.97 16.04 -2.37
N ASP A 51 -2.96 16.86 -3.42
CA ASP A 51 -3.37 16.43 -4.77
C ASP A 51 -2.40 15.41 -5.35
N LYS A 52 -1.09 15.60 -5.13
CA LYS A 52 -0.07 14.63 -5.55
C LYS A 52 -0.16 13.34 -4.74
N LEU A 53 -0.45 13.42 -3.44
CA LEU A 53 -0.71 12.23 -2.64
C LEU A 53 -1.90 11.42 -3.20
N ILE A 54 -3.02 12.08 -3.47
CA ILE A 54 -4.22 11.46 -4.07
C ILE A 54 -3.86 10.78 -5.38
N ALA A 55 -3.27 11.54 -6.31
CA ALA A 55 -2.90 11.02 -7.62
C ALA A 55 -1.95 9.82 -7.53
N SER A 56 -0.99 9.82 -6.60
CA SER A 56 -0.08 8.70 -6.39
C SER A 56 -0.79 7.46 -5.86
N VAL A 57 -1.67 7.59 -4.85
CA VAL A 57 -2.34 6.43 -4.24
C VAL A 57 -3.41 5.86 -5.19
N GLU A 58 -4.04 6.72 -6.00
CA GLU A 58 -5.04 6.31 -7.00
C GLU A 58 -4.42 5.66 -8.24
N ASN A 59 -3.33 6.21 -8.77
CA ASN A 59 -2.75 5.73 -10.04
C ASN A 59 -1.67 4.64 -9.85
N GLY A 60 -1.34 4.32 -8.61
CA GLY A 60 -0.37 3.29 -8.27
C GLY A 60 0.92 3.86 -7.69
N VAL A 61 1.50 3.09 -6.78
CA VAL A 61 2.73 3.45 -6.07
C VAL A 61 3.77 2.35 -6.29
N ASN A 62 5.05 2.67 -6.19
CA ASN A 62 6.09 1.65 -6.26
C ASN A 62 5.97 0.66 -5.08
N GLY A 63 6.55 -0.53 -5.24
CA GLY A 63 6.41 -1.63 -4.28
C GLY A 63 6.83 -1.28 -2.85
N ASN A 64 7.89 -0.47 -2.66
CA ASN A 64 8.30 -0.05 -1.31
C ASN A 64 7.22 0.81 -0.63
N ILE A 65 6.58 1.70 -1.38
CA ILE A 65 5.49 2.54 -0.84
C ILE A 65 4.23 1.72 -0.64
N ALA A 66 3.89 0.84 -1.58
CA ALA A 66 2.77 -0.07 -1.39
C ALA A 66 2.93 -0.87 -0.11
N LYS A 67 4.13 -1.44 0.12
CA LYS A 67 4.46 -2.17 1.34
C LYS A 67 4.29 -1.31 2.59
N PHE A 68 4.73 -0.05 2.57
CA PHE A 68 4.57 0.86 3.71
C PHE A 68 3.12 1.30 3.95
N ILE A 69 2.37 1.59 2.90
CA ILE A 69 0.93 1.91 2.98
C ILE A 69 0.16 0.73 3.56
N LEU A 70 0.40 -0.48 3.04
CA LEU A 70 -0.21 -1.69 3.57
C LEU A 70 0.23 -1.94 5.01
N TRP A 71 1.49 -1.68 5.37
CA TRP A 71 1.92 -1.78 6.75
C TRP A 71 1.13 -0.84 7.68
N LYS A 72 0.94 0.42 7.29
CA LYS A 72 0.10 1.38 8.01
C LYS A 72 -1.36 0.92 8.07
N TYR A 73 -1.89 0.39 6.97
CA TYR A 73 -3.26 -0.12 6.90
C TYR A 73 -3.47 -1.29 7.87
N GLU A 74 -2.53 -2.24 7.94
CA GLU A 74 -2.56 -3.36 8.90
C GLU A 74 -2.62 -2.86 10.36
N ASN A 75 -1.79 -1.88 10.70
CA ASN A 75 -1.74 -1.34 12.06
C ASN A 75 -2.96 -0.44 12.40
N SER A 76 -3.83 -0.14 11.43
CA SER A 76 -5.03 0.68 11.67
C SER A 76 -6.21 -0.11 12.24
N PHE A 77 -6.17 -1.44 12.19
CA PHE A 77 -7.26 -2.32 12.66
C PHE A 77 -7.40 -2.41 14.20
N GLY A 78 -6.60 -1.65 14.97
CA GLY A 78 -6.88 -1.35 16.39
C GLY A 78 -6.31 -2.31 17.42
N ASP A 79 -5.78 -3.47 17.03
CA ASP A 79 -5.09 -4.38 17.95
C ASP A 79 -3.59 -4.06 18.01
N ARG A 80 -3.21 -3.27 19.02
CA ARG A 80 -1.83 -2.84 19.29
C ARG A 80 -1.02 -3.88 20.09
N SER A 81 -1.61 -5.04 20.42
CA SER A 81 -0.90 -6.09 21.18
C SER A 81 0.27 -6.71 20.41
N PHE A 82 0.27 -6.56 19.08
CA PHE A 82 1.39 -6.88 18.21
C PHE A 82 1.68 -5.66 17.33
N GLU A 83 2.44 -4.68 17.82
CA GLU A 83 3.00 -3.63 16.97
C GLU A 83 3.95 -4.30 15.96
N PHE A 84 3.37 -4.66 14.82
CA PHE A 84 4.07 -5.19 13.68
C PHE A 84 5.07 -4.13 13.24
N ARG A 85 6.37 -4.34 13.52
CA ARG A 85 7.41 -3.34 13.28
C ARG A 85 7.94 -3.43 11.86
N TYR A 86 7.78 -2.35 11.09
CA TYR A 86 8.18 -2.28 9.68
C TYR A 86 9.67 -2.60 9.46
N ASP A 87 10.54 -2.22 10.40
CA ASP A 87 11.99 -2.32 10.33
C ASP A 87 12.56 -3.67 10.80
N LYS A 88 11.79 -4.45 11.57
CA LYS A 88 12.27 -5.70 12.18
C LYS A 88 11.75 -6.96 11.51
N GLU A 89 10.60 -6.88 10.85
CA GLU A 89 9.96 -8.04 10.24
C GLU A 89 10.38 -8.23 8.78
N LYS A 90 10.74 -9.47 8.42
CA LYS A 90 11.02 -9.85 7.03
C LYS A 90 9.71 -10.06 6.28
N ILE A 91 9.04 -8.96 5.99
CA ILE A 91 7.74 -8.94 5.33
C ILE A 91 7.90 -8.67 3.84
N ASN A 92 7.10 -9.35 3.04
CA ASN A 92 7.14 -9.28 1.59
C ASN A 92 5.82 -8.72 1.08
N LEU A 93 5.92 -8.03 -0.05
CA LEU A 93 4.78 -7.58 -0.82
C LEU A 93 4.45 -8.67 -1.84
N GLU A 94 3.28 -9.27 -1.72
CA GLU A 94 2.81 -10.34 -2.59
C GLU A 94 1.60 -9.87 -3.41
N HIS A 95 1.44 -10.42 -4.61
CA HIS A 95 0.24 -10.22 -5.42
C HIS A 95 -0.81 -11.30 -5.10
N ILE A 96 -2.04 -10.90 -4.81
CA ILE A 96 -3.13 -11.85 -4.56
C ILE A 96 -3.42 -12.61 -5.86
N ALA A 97 -3.88 -11.90 -6.91
CA ALA A 97 -3.83 -12.39 -8.28
C ALA A 97 -2.39 -12.26 -8.81
N PRO A 98 -1.74 -13.35 -9.24
CA PRO A 98 -0.35 -13.34 -9.67
C PRO A 98 -0.13 -12.50 -10.93
N GLN A 99 1.11 -12.06 -11.15
CA GLN A 99 1.47 -11.30 -12.36
C GLN A 99 1.37 -12.13 -13.64
N ILE A 100 1.74 -13.40 -13.53
CA ILE A 100 1.62 -14.39 -14.59
C ILE A 100 0.47 -15.31 -14.22
N GLU A 101 -0.45 -15.51 -15.16
CA GLU A 101 -1.58 -16.41 -14.97
C GLU A 101 -1.10 -17.80 -14.55
N SER A 102 -1.84 -18.45 -13.63
CA SER A 102 -1.53 -19.82 -13.23
C SER A 102 -1.93 -20.80 -14.35
N ASP A 103 -1.04 -21.75 -14.64
CA ASP A 103 -1.32 -22.86 -15.57
C ASP A 103 -2.45 -23.78 -15.06
N THR A 104 -2.74 -23.76 -13.75
CA THR A 104 -3.79 -24.58 -13.15
C THR A 104 -5.15 -23.90 -13.29
N LYS A 105 -6.14 -24.61 -13.84
CA LYS A 105 -7.50 -24.10 -14.10
C LYS A 105 -8.56 -24.97 -13.40
N PRO A 106 -9.64 -24.38 -12.86
CA PRO A 106 -9.86 -22.94 -12.72
C PRO A 106 -8.95 -22.33 -11.62
N HIS A 107 -8.34 -21.17 -11.89
CA HIS A 107 -7.42 -20.54 -10.92
C HIS A 107 -8.10 -19.62 -9.89
N GLY A 108 -9.37 -19.25 -10.08
CA GLY A 108 -10.09 -18.38 -9.13
C GLY A 108 -9.67 -16.90 -9.16
N TYR A 109 -9.08 -16.44 -10.26
CA TYR A 109 -8.75 -15.03 -10.51
C TYR A 109 -9.57 -14.49 -11.69
N GLY A 110 -9.52 -13.17 -11.94
CA GLY A 110 -10.12 -12.58 -13.14
C GLY A 110 -9.48 -13.06 -14.44
N ASP A 111 -10.06 -12.63 -15.57
CA ASP A 111 -9.59 -12.98 -16.91
C ASP A 111 -8.33 -12.20 -17.27
N TYR A 112 -7.22 -12.91 -17.55
CA TYR A 112 -5.95 -12.29 -17.93
C TYR A 112 -5.92 -11.75 -19.39
N ASN A 113 -6.93 -12.05 -20.20
CA ASN A 113 -7.10 -11.43 -21.51
C ASN A 113 -7.86 -10.09 -21.44
N ASP A 114 -8.43 -9.76 -20.28
CA ASP A 114 -9.09 -8.49 -20.02
C ASP A 114 -8.06 -7.42 -19.64
N GLU A 115 -7.90 -6.42 -20.50
CA GLU A 115 -6.97 -5.30 -20.29
C GLU A 115 -7.23 -4.54 -18.98
N GLU A 116 -8.48 -4.41 -18.57
CA GLU A 116 -8.81 -3.75 -17.31
C GLU A 116 -8.33 -4.59 -16.12
N PHE A 117 -8.46 -5.92 -16.18
CA PHE A 117 -7.98 -6.79 -15.12
C PHE A 117 -6.46 -6.80 -15.03
N THR A 118 -5.75 -6.89 -16.17
CA THR A 118 -4.28 -6.88 -16.18
C THR A 118 -3.71 -5.55 -15.66
N ASN A 119 -4.37 -4.42 -15.97
CA ASN A 119 -4.03 -3.12 -15.37
C ASN A 119 -4.23 -3.08 -13.84
N LEU A 120 -5.18 -3.86 -13.32
CA LEU A 120 -5.46 -3.94 -11.88
C LEU A 120 -4.50 -4.87 -11.12
N ILE A 121 -3.70 -5.70 -11.79
CA ILE A 121 -2.73 -6.60 -11.14
C ILE A 121 -1.76 -5.82 -10.25
N TYR A 122 -1.29 -4.67 -10.70
CA TYR A 122 -0.28 -3.87 -10.00
C TYR A 122 -0.87 -2.86 -9.01
N CYS A 123 -2.20 -2.81 -8.85
CA CYS A 123 -2.82 -1.83 -7.99
C CYS A 123 -2.77 -2.25 -6.51
N LEU A 124 -2.83 -1.26 -5.60
CA LEU A 124 -2.83 -1.49 -4.14
C LEU A 124 -3.88 -2.51 -3.68
N GLY A 125 -5.04 -2.54 -4.33
CA GLY A 125 -6.11 -3.48 -4.03
C GLY A 125 -5.71 -4.95 -4.21
N ASN A 126 -4.78 -5.25 -5.12
CA ASN A 126 -4.29 -6.61 -5.40
C ASN A 126 -3.02 -6.99 -4.61
N LEU A 127 -2.50 -6.09 -3.77
CA LEU A 127 -1.26 -6.31 -3.03
C LEU A 127 -1.54 -6.65 -1.56
N ILE A 128 -0.76 -7.57 -0.99
CA ILE A 128 -0.88 -8.03 0.40
C ILE A 128 0.50 -8.18 1.04
N LEU A 129 0.56 -8.07 2.37
CA LEU A 129 1.75 -8.41 3.14
C LEU A 129 1.75 -9.88 3.54
N LEU A 130 2.87 -10.56 3.32
CA LEU A 130 3.15 -11.91 3.82
C LEU A 130 4.49 -11.94 4.57
N SER A 131 4.64 -12.88 5.52
CA SER A 131 5.97 -13.17 6.08
C SER A 131 6.86 -13.82 5.01
N GLU A 132 8.19 -13.73 5.16
CA GLU A 132 9.13 -14.39 4.24
C GLU A 132 8.89 -15.89 4.09
N LYS A 133 8.63 -16.59 5.19
CA LYS A 133 8.35 -18.03 5.18
C LYS A 133 7.07 -18.34 4.40
N HIS A 134 6.01 -17.56 4.65
CA HIS A 134 4.72 -17.74 3.96
C HIS A 134 4.85 -17.44 2.47
N ASN A 135 5.51 -16.33 2.12
CA ASN A 135 5.76 -15.94 0.73
C ASN A 135 6.55 -17.01 -0.04
N LYS A 136 7.59 -17.59 0.58
CA LYS A 136 8.36 -18.69 -0.01
C LYS A 136 7.55 -19.96 -0.22
N SER A 137 6.58 -20.24 0.66
CA SER A 137 5.79 -21.48 0.61
C SER A 137 4.63 -21.45 -0.39
N ILE A 138 4.06 -20.29 -0.68
CA ILE A 138 2.78 -20.19 -1.41
C ILE A 138 2.93 -20.33 -2.92
N GLY A 139 4.02 -19.76 -3.48
CA GLY A 139 4.31 -19.79 -4.92
C GLY A 139 3.21 -19.18 -5.81
N ASN A 140 3.28 -19.48 -7.10
CA ASN A 140 2.25 -19.11 -8.08
C ASN A 140 1.14 -20.17 -8.13
N THR A 141 0.21 -20.11 -7.18
CA THR A 141 -0.92 -21.04 -7.09
C THR A 141 -2.29 -20.37 -7.29
N ILE A 142 -3.35 -21.18 -7.39
CA ILE A 142 -4.74 -20.79 -7.49
C ILE A 142 -5.23 -20.06 -6.24
N PHE A 143 -6.27 -19.23 -6.39
CA PHE A 143 -6.76 -18.38 -5.32
C PHE A 143 -7.23 -19.15 -4.10
N SER A 144 -7.93 -20.29 -4.27
CA SER A 144 -8.45 -21.08 -3.15
C SER A 144 -7.32 -21.66 -2.27
N GLU A 145 -6.17 -21.98 -2.85
CA GLU A 145 -4.98 -22.38 -2.08
C GLU A 145 -4.39 -21.19 -1.32
N LYS A 146 -4.27 -20.02 -1.97
CA LYS A 146 -3.81 -18.81 -1.27
C LYS A 146 -4.75 -18.45 -0.11
N TYR A 147 -6.05 -18.47 -0.37
CA TYR A 147 -7.13 -18.17 0.57
C TYR A 147 -7.01 -18.98 1.87
N LYS A 148 -6.74 -20.28 1.78
CA LYS A 148 -6.59 -21.17 2.95
C LYS A 148 -5.44 -20.76 3.86
N THR A 149 -4.40 -20.14 3.31
CA THR A 149 -3.21 -19.74 4.06
C THR A 149 -3.34 -18.35 4.72
N TYR A 150 -4.33 -17.56 4.31
CA TYR A 150 -4.56 -16.19 4.78
C TYR A 150 -5.18 -16.17 6.18
N THR A 151 -4.37 -16.41 7.20
CA THR A 151 -4.82 -16.69 8.58
C THR A 151 -4.21 -15.79 9.66
N TYR A 152 -3.19 -14.99 9.33
CA TYR A 152 -2.37 -14.28 10.31
C TYR A 152 -2.70 -12.79 10.43
N LEU A 153 -2.71 -12.07 9.31
CA LEU A 153 -2.89 -10.60 9.30
C LEU A 153 -4.36 -10.20 9.14
N LYS A 154 -4.74 -9.02 9.60
CA LYS A 154 -6.08 -8.46 9.40
C LYS A 154 -6.39 -8.19 7.93
N GLN A 155 -5.40 -7.83 7.13
CA GLN A 155 -5.57 -7.79 5.67
C GLN A 155 -5.86 -9.14 5.03
N GLN A 156 -5.31 -10.22 5.59
CA GLN A 156 -5.59 -11.59 5.15
C GLN A 156 -7.03 -11.98 5.51
N GLU A 157 -7.47 -11.64 6.72
CA GLU A 157 -8.85 -11.79 7.17
C GLU A 157 -9.83 -10.98 6.31
N GLU A 158 -9.50 -9.72 5.98
CA GLU A 158 -10.29 -8.87 5.10
C GLU A 158 -10.55 -9.54 3.74
N ILE A 159 -9.53 -10.13 3.12
CA ILE A 159 -9.68 -10.82 1.83
C ILE A 159 -10.66 -11.99 1.96
N ARG A 160 -10.55 -12.78 3.03
CA ARG A 160 -11.48 -13.89 3.31
C ARG A 160 -12.92 -13.43 3.55
N ASN A 161 -13.10 -12.23 4.10
CA ASN A 161 -14.43 -11.65 4.31
C ASN A 161 -15.00 -11.01 3.04
N MET A 162 -14.16 -10.70 2.04
CA MET A 162 -14.57 -10.07 0.79
C MET A 162 -15.01 -11.07 -0.27
N VAL A 163 -14.48 -12.29 -0.24
CA VAL A 163 -14.73 -13.32 -1.25
C VAL A 163 -14.79 -14.67 -0.56
N SER A 164 -15.65 -15.57 -1.01
CA SER A 164 -15.70 -16.95 -0.49
C SER A 164 -14.48 -17.77 -0.95
N GLU A 165 -14.19 -18.88 -0.28
CA GLU A 165 -13.03 -19.74 -0.60
C GLU A 165 -12.97 -20.18 -2.07
N ASN A 166 -14.13 -20.51 -2.65
CA ASN A 166 -14.28 -20.90 -4.06
C ASN A 166 -14.72 -19.73 -4.96
N GLY A 167 -14.66 -18.50 -4.43
CA GLY A 167 -14.98 -17.29 -5.17
C GLY A 167 -13.86 -16.86 -6.11
N THR A 168 -14.08 -15.75 -6.80
CA THR A 168 -13.13 -15.19 -7.77
C THR A 168 -12.55 -13.88 -7.26
N TRP A 169 -11.22 -13.82 -7.14
CA TRP A 169 -10.50 -12.57 -6.91
C TRP A 169 -10.33 -11.79 -8.23
N GLY A 170 -11.40 -11.10 -8.62
CA GLY A 170 -11.49 -10.37 -9.89
C GLY A 170 -11.55 -8.84 -9.72
N LYS A 171 -11.84 -8.14 -10.83
CA LYS A 171 -11.85 -6.67 -10.94
C LYS A 171 -12.64 -5.97 -9.83
N SER A 172 -13.84 -6.47 -9.52
CA SER A 172 -14.72 -5.87 -8.51
C SER A 172 -14.12 -5.90 -7.11
N MET A 173 -13.50 -7.03 -6.72
CA MET A 173 -12.86 -7.19 -5.41
C MET A 173 -11.60 -6.33 -5.30
N ILE A 174 -10.79 -6.33 -6.34
CA ILE A 174 -9.58 -5.52 -6.40
C ILE A 174 -9.93 -4.02 -6.27
N LYS A 175 -10.91 -3.52 -7.03
CA LYS A 175 -11.38 -2.13 -6.95
C LYS A 175 -11.96 -1.79 -5.58
N LYS A 176 -12.79 -2.67 -5.00
CA LYS A 176 -13.38 -2.47 -3.67
C LYS A 176 -12.31 -2.39 -2.58
N ARG A 177 -11.31 -3.27 -2.62
CA ARG A 177 -10.19 -3.25 -1.66
C ARG A 177 -9.30 -2.04 -1.86
N LYS A 178 -8.98 -1.69 -3.11
CA LYS A 178 -8.24 -0.46 -3.45
C LYS A 178 -8.92 0.76 -2.84
N LYS A 179 -10.24 0.89 -3.01
CA LYS A 179 -11.01 2.00 -2.43
C LYS A 179 -10.86 2.08 -0.92
N LYS A 180 -10.98 0.97 -0.19
CA LYS A 180 -10.79 0.97 1.27
C LYS A 180 -9.40 1.45 1.69
N ILE A 181 -8.36 0.99 1.01
CA ILE A 181 -6.97 1.40 1.30
C ILE A 181 -6.77 2.89 0.99
N VAL A 182 -7.30 3.38 -0.14
CA VAL A 182 -7.26 4.80 -0.49
C VAL A 182 -7.99 5.62 0.57
N ASP A 183 -9.23 5.26 0.92
CA ASP A 183 -10.04 5.95 1.93
C ASP A 183 -9.33 5.98 3.30
N PHE A 184 -8.64 4.89 3.68
CA PHE A 184 -7.75 4.87 4.84
C PHE A 184 -6.63 5.90 4.73
N VAL A 185 -5.88 5.92 3.62
CA VAL A 185 -4.80 6.90 3.46
C VAL A 185 -5.34 8.33 3.53
N MET A 186 -6.49 8.58 2.90
CA MET A 186 -7.10 9.89 2.85
C MET A 186 -7.68 10.36 4.19
N SER A 187 -8.12 9.45 5.06
CA SER A 187 -8.66 9.81 6.39
C SER A 187 -7.59 10.09 7.44
N TYR A 188 -6.41 9.48 7.30
CA TYR A 188 -5.32 9.62 8.29
C TYR A 188 -4.20 10.58 7.86
N TYR A 189 -3.98 10.77 6.56
CA TYR A 189 -2.76 11.45 6.06
C TYR A 189 -3.02 12.65 5.16
N LYS A 190 -4.25 12.88 4.70
CA LYS A 190 -4.64 14.13 4.01
C LYS A 190 -4.71 15.26 5.03
#